data_AF-A0A7S1WML3-F1
#
_entry.id   AF-A0A7S1WML3-F1
#
_cell.length_a   1.000
_cell.length_b   1.000
_cell.length_c   1.000
_cell.angle_alpha   90.00
_cell.angle_beta   90.00
_cell.angle_gamma   90.00
#
_symmetry.space_group_name_H-M   'P 1'
#
loop_
_entity.id
_entity.type
_entity.pdbx_description
1 polymer ?
#
loop_
_entity_poly.entity_id
_entity_poly.type
_entity_poly.pdbx_seq_one_letter_code
_entity_poly.pdbx_strand_id
1 'polypeptide(L)'
;ALRELVSLHASRNDSLGCFEELLALLRGAPHAVRAYPAQELHWLVAVAWNNGAHFGRAEDFGWAQRWAGVALGFLDFCPSLASHRPEMANAHSVCVQRLPGAPGG
;
A
#
# COMPACT_ATOMS: atom_id res chain seq x y z
N ALA A 1 15.62 -8.65 -5.25
CA ALA A 1 14.70 -7.48 -5.27
C ALA A 1 13.50 -7.76 -4.35
N LEU A 2 12.81 -6.75 -3.81
CA LEU A 2 11.69 -6.96 -2.87
C LEU A 2 10.63 -7.92 -3.43
N ARG A 3 10.38 -7.88 -4.74
CA ARG A 3 9.55 -8.88 -5.44
C ARG A 3 9.91 -10.35 -5.16
N GLU A 4 11.18 -10.69 -5.06
CA GLU A 4 11.63 -12.06 -4.74
C GLU A 4 11.31 -12.41 -3.28
N LEU A 5 11.52 -11.48 -2.35
CA LEU A 5 11.15 -11.68 -0.93
C LEU A 5 9.64 -11.87 -0.78
N VAL A 6 8.83 -11.11 -1.52
CA VAL A 6 7.36 -11.26 -1.53
C VAL A 6 6.95 -12.65 -2.05
N SER A 7 7.67 -13.19 -3.05
CA SER A 7 7.37 -14.53 -3.58
C SER A 7 7.66 -15.69 -2.60
N LEU A 8 8.41 -15.42 -1.51
CA LEU A 8 8.70 -16.42 -0.47
C LEU A 8 7.62 -16.52 0.60
N HIS A 9 6.63 -15.61 0.61
CA HIS A 9 5.58 -15.59 1.62
C HIS A 9 4.40 -16.48 1.22
N ALA A 10 3.85 -17.23 2.19
CA ALA A 10 2.77 -18.19 1.96
C ALA A 10 1.43 -17.52 1.63
N SER A 11 1.25 -16.25 2.04
CA SER A 11 0.07 -15.46 1.73
C SER A 11 0.41 -14.00 1.46
N ARG A 12 -0.52 -13.28 0.84
CA ARG A 12 -0.44 -11.83 0.65
C ARG A 12 -0.20 -11.14 1.99
N ASN A 13 -0.95 -11.49 3.03
CA ASN A 13 -0.88 -10.82 4.33
C ASN A 13 0.47 -10.99 5.02
N ASP A 14 1.11 -12.14 4.86
CA ASP A 14 2.44 -12.36 5.41
C ASP A 14 3.47 -11.43 4.76
N SER A 15 3.30 -11.09 3.48
CA SER A 15 4.16 -10.13 2.79
C SER A 15 3.88 -8.66 3.11
N LEU A 16 2.74 -8.32 3.74
CA LEU A 16 2.38 -6.92 4.01
C LEU A 16 3.44 -6.21 4.86
N GLY A 17 4.02 -6.92 5.85
CA GLY A 17 5.07 -6.38 6.71
C GLY A 17 6.26 -5.87 5.90
N CYS A 18 6.68 -6.60 4.85
CA CYS A 18 7.77 -6.15 3.98
C CYS A 18 7.43 -4.84 3.23
N PHE A 19 6.17 -4.64 2.86
CA PHE A 19 5.75 -3.39 2.20
C PHE A 19 5.72 -2.24 3.22
N GLU A 20 5.19 -2.47 4.42
CA GLU A 20 5.14 -1.47 5.50
C GLU A 20 6.57 -1.04 5.91
N GLU A 21 7.48 -1.99 6.07
CA GLU A 21 8.89 -1.74 6.38
C GLU A 21 9.60 -0.97 5.26
N LEU A 22 9.44 -1.39 4.00
CA LEU A 22 10.03 -0.65 2.89
C LEU A 22 9.49 0.78 2.82
N LEU A 23 8.18 0.97 3.00
CA LEU A 23 7.58 2.30 3.01
C LEU A 23 8.18 3.18 4.12
N ALA A 24 8.38 2.61 5.31
CA ALA A 24 9.04 3.30 6.41
C ALA A 24 10.50 3.66 6.09
N LEU A 25 11.25 2.75 5.46
CA LEU A 25 12.63 3.00 5.02
C LEU A 25 12.71 4.12 3.97
N LEU A 26 11.83 4.13 2.97
CA LEU A 26 11.80 5.18 1.94
C LEU A 26 11.46 6.55 2.55
N ARG A 27 10.55 6.60 3.52
CA ARG A 27 10.24 7.83 4.28
C ARG A 27 11.41 8.30 5.13
N GLY A 28 12.16 7.38 5.74
CA GLY A 28 13.34 7.67 6.55
C GLY A 28 14.60 8.02 5.74
N ALA A 29 14.65 7.67 4.46
CA ALA A 29 15.81 7.90 3.59
C ALA A 29 15.43 8.53 2.23
N PRO A 30 15.06 9.83 2.18
CA PRO A 30 14.62 10.50 0.95
C PRO A 30 15.65 10.47 -0.19
N HIS A 31 16.94 10.39 0.14
CA HIS A 31 18.02 10.28 -0.85
C HIS A 31 18.04 8.91 -1.54
N ALA A 32 17.64 7.84 -0.85
CA ALA A 32 17.60 6.48 -1.39
C ALA A 32 16.50 6.31 -2.44
N VAL A 33 15.41 7.10 -2.33
CA VAL A 33 14.29 7.08 -3.29
C VAL A 33 14.76 7.35 -4.72
N ARG A 34 15.70 8.28 -4.93
CA ARG A 34 16.20 8.61 -6.27
C ARG A 34 16.96 7.47 -6.95
N ALA A 35 17.55 6.58 -6.15
CA ALA A 35 18.25 5.40 -6.63
C ALA A 35 17.32 4.18 -6.73
N TYR A 36 16.11 4.26 -6.17
CA TYR A 36 15.17 3.14 -6.17
C TYR A 36 14.54 2.96 -7.55
N PRO A 37 14.49 1.74 -8.11
CA PRO A 37 13.95 1.52 -9.45
C PRO A 37 12.48 1.94 -9.57
N ALA A 38 12.17 2.84 -10.51
CA ALA A 38 10.81 3.34 -10.72
C ALA A 38 9.80 2.20 -11.03
N GLN A 39 10.21 1.22 -11.84
CA GLN A 39 9.39 0.06 -12.17
C GLN A 39 9.04 -0.79 -10.93
N GLU A 40 9.95 -0.88 -9.96
CA GLU A 40 9.69 -1.60 -8.71
C GLU A 40 8.69 -0.81 -7.86
N LEU A 41 8.77 0.53 -7.79
CA LEU A 41 7.74 1.36 -7.15
C LEU A 41 6.36 1.21 -7.80
N HIS A 42 6.30 1.20 -9.14
CA HIS A 42 5.04 0.95 -9.85
C HIS A 42 4.44 -0.40 -9.46
N TRP A 43 5.27 -1.43 -9.42
CA TRP A 43 4.82 -2.77 -9.04
C TRP A 43 4.34 -2.80 -7.58
N LEU A 44 5.05 -2.15 -6.65
CA LEU A 44 4.64 -2.08 -5.24
C LEU A 44 3.29 -1.39 -5.07
N VAL A 45 3.08 -0.25 -5.73
CA VAL A 45 1.79 0.44 -5.73
C VAL A 45 0.69 -0.48 -6.28
N ALA A 46 0.92 -1.11 -7.42
CA ALA A 46 -0.07 -1.98 -8.06
C ALA A 46 -0.42 -3.19 -7.20
N VAL A 47 0.57 -3.87 -6.60
CA VAL A 47 0.32 -5.02 -5.74
C VAL A 47 -0.41 -4.61 -4.47
N ALA A 48 0.03 -3.55 -3.80
CA ALA A 48 -0.62 -3.07 -2.59
C ALA A 48 -2.08 -2.65 -2.87
N TRP A 49 -2.31 -1.92 -3.96
CA TRP A 49 -3.65 -1.51 -4.37
C TRP A 49 -4.56 -2.70 -4.70
N ASN A 50 -4.06 -3.67 -5.47
CA ASN A 50 -4.82 -4.86 -5.85
C ASN A 50 -5.21 -5.71 -4.63
N ASN A 51 -4.30 -5.84 -3.65
CA ASN A 51 -4.60 -6.52 -2.39
C ASN A 51 -5.65 -5.75 -1.58
N GLY A 52 -5.52 -4.43 -1.46
CA GLY A 52 -6.50 -3.59 -0.77
C GLY A 52 -7.89 -3.71 -1.39
N ALA A 53 -7.98 -3.64 -2.72
CA ALA A 53 -9.24 -3.81 -3.44
C ALA A 53 -9.81 -5.24 -3.30
N HIS A 54 -8.96 -6.27 -3.24
CA HIS A 54 -9.39 -7.65 -3.00
C HIS A 54 -10.04 -7.82 -1.62
N PHE A 55 -9.37 -7.35 -0.55
CA PHE A 55 -9.92 -7.42 0.80
C PHE A 55 -11.14 -6.52 0.99
N GLY A 56 -11.15 -5.34 0.37
CA GLY A 56 -12.31 -4.45 0.40
C GLY A 56 -13.56 -5.08 -0.22
N ARG A 57 -13.41 -5.81 -1.34
CA ARG A 57 -14.51 -6.59 -1.93
C ARG A 57 -14.95 -7.78 -1.08
N ALA A 58 -14.05 -8.32 -0.26
CA ALA A 58 -14.36 -9.39 0.69
C ALA A 58 -14.91 -8.85 2.04
N GLU A 59 -15.14 -7.53 2.15
CA GLU A 59 -15.56 -6.83 3.37
C GLU A 59 -14.60 -7.01 4.56
N ASP A 60 -13.37 -7.46 4.30
CA ASP A 60 -12.30 -7.50 5.28
C ASP A 60 -11.61 -6.14 5.33
N PHE A 61 -12.31 -5.17 5.93
CA PHE A 61 -11.86 -3.78 5.98
C PHE A 61 -10.56 -3.59 6.78
N GLY A 62 -10.22 -4.55 7.66
CA GLY A 62 -8.95 -4.56 8.40
C GLY A 62 -7.75 -4.67 7.47
N TRP A 63 -7.72 -5.72 6.65
CA TRP A 63 -6.65 -5.88 5.67
C TRP A 63 -6.76 -4.87 4.53
N ALA A 64 -7.98 -4.54 4.09
CA ALA A 64 -8.19 -3.56 3.02
C ALA A 64 -7.60 -2.19 3.38
N GLN A 65 -7.84 -1.72 4.61
CA GLN A 65 -7.33 -0.44 5.11
C GLN A 65 -5.80 -0.41 5.12
N ARG A 66 -5.15 -1.47 5.62
CA ARG A 66 -3.68 -1.49 5.68
C ARG A 66 -3.06 -1.50 4.30
N TRP A 67 -3.55 -2.36 3.40
CA TRP A 67 -3.06 -2.45 2.03
C TRP A 67 -3.28 -1.15 1.23
N ALA A 68 -4.46 -0.55 1.33
CA ALA A 68 -4.76 0.72 0.68
C ALA A 68 -3.89 1.86 1.25
N GLY A 69 -3.63 1.87 2.56
CA GLY A 69 -2.76 2.87 3.20
C GLY A 69 -1.30 2.77 2.73
N VAL A 70 -0.79 1.54 2.57
CA VAL A 70 0.54 1.29 2.01
C VAL A 70 0.62 1.73 0.55
N ALA A 71 -0.38 1.41 -0.27
CA ALA A 71 -0.43 1.85 -1.67
C ALA A 71 -0.41 3.38 -1.78
N LEU A 72 -1.23 4.06 -0.97
CA LEU A 72 -1.28 5.50 -0.88
C LEU A 72 0.07 6.11 -0.46
N GLY A 73 0.76 5.46 0.49
CA GLY A 73 2.09 5.90 0.91
C GLY A 73 3.15 5.78 -0.18
N PHE A 74 3.13 4.72 -0.99
CA PHE A 74 4.08 4.58 -2.10
C PHE A 74 3.86 5.63 -3.21
N LEU A 75 2.67 6.21 -3.34
CA LEU A 75 2.44 7.32 -4.27
C LEU A 75 3.26 8.57 -3.94
N ASP A 76 3.72 8.74 -2.70
CA ASP A 76 4.62 9.83 -2.31
C ASP A 76 5.96 9.75 -3.06
N PHE A 77 6.33 8.56 -3.52
CA PHE A 77 7.59 8.27 -4.21
C PHE A 77 7.40 7.95 -5.70
N CYS A 78 6.17 7.97 -6.22
CA CYS A 78 5.85 7.60 -7.60
C CYS A 78 5.06 8.72 -8.31
N PRO A 79 5.73 9.80 -8.77
CA PRO A 79 5.05 10.96 -9.36
C PRO A 79 4.18 10.63 -10.58
N SER A 80 4.58 9.65 -11.37
CA SER A 80 3.82 9.19 -12.54
C SER A 80 2.44 8.60 -12.20
N LEU A 81 2.21 8.19 -10.96
CA LEU A 81 0.93 7.65 -10.48
C LEU A 81 0.18 8.61 -9.57
N ALA A 82 0.65 9.85 -9.42
CA ALA A 82 0.06 10.82 -8.48
C ALA A 82 -1.42 11.13 -8.77
N SER A 83 -1.86 11.00 -10.03
CA SER A 83 -3.27 11.18 -10.44
C SER A 83 -4.23 10.18 -9.77
N HIS A 84 -3.75 9.03 -9.32
CA HIS A 84 -4.56 8.01 -8.63
C HIS A 84 -4.78 8.32 -7.14
N ARG A 85 -4.07 9.31 -6.58
CA ARG A 85 -4.13 9.62 -5.15
C ARG A 85 -5.55 9.89 -4.64
N PRO A 86 -6.42 10.67 -5.31
CA PRO A 86 -7.77 10.93 -4.80
C PRO A 86 -8.61 9.66 -4.67
N GLU A 87 -8.53 8.76 -5.66
CA GLU A 87 -9.25 7.48 -5.65
C GLU A 87 -8.75 6.58 -4.53
N MET A 88 -7.42 6.43 -4.40
CA MET A 88 -6.82 5.59 -3.36
C MET A 88 -7.09 6.13 -1.94
N ALA A 89 -7.03 7.45 -1.75
CA ALA A 89 -7.34 8.09 -0.49
C ALA A 89 -8.81 7.92 -0.10
N ASN A 90 -9.73 8.04 -1.07
CA ASN A 90 -11.15 7.79 -0.83
C ASN A 90 -11.40 6.33 -0.43
N ALA A 91 -10.83 5.37 -1.15
CA ALA A 91 -10.97 3.95 -0.81
C ALA A 91 -10.40 3.62 0.58
N HIS A 92 -9.24 4.19 0.92
CA HIS A 92 -8.64 4.05 2.26
C HIS A 92 -9.56 4.62 3.35
N SER A 93 -10.10 5.82 3.15
CA SER A 93 -11.05 6.47 4.07
C SER A 93 -12.31 5.62 4.27
N VAL A 94 -12.90 5.09 3.19
CA VAL A 94 -14.05 4.19 3.27
C VAL A 94 -13.72 2.95 4.10
N CYS A 95 -12.55 2.35 3.92
CA CYS A 95 -12.14 1.20 4.73
C CYS A 95 -12.03 1.59 6.22
N VAL A 96 -11.42 2.73 6.54
CA VAL A 96 -11.30 3.24 7.92
C VAL A 96 -12.68 3.44 8.56
N GLN A 97 -13.64 4.03 7.85
CA GLN A 97 -15.00 4.26 8.35
C GLN A 97 -15.78 2.97 8.61
N ARG A 98 -15.41 1.87 7.94
CA ARG A 98 -16.04 0.55 8.13
C ARG A 98 -15.38 -0.27 9.23
N LEU A 99 -14.26 0.19 9.81
CA LEU A 99 -13.62 -0.50 10.92
C LEU A 99 -14.43 -0.35 12.23
N PRO A 100 -14.44 -1.39 13.09
CA PRO A 100 -15.02 -1.27 14.42
C PRO A 100 -14.32 -0.17 15.23
N GLY A 101 -15.09 0.79 15.76
CA GLY A 101 -14.55 1.89 16.57
C GLY A 101 -14.08 3.11 15.78
N ALA A 102 -14.41 3.21 14.48
CA ALA A 102 -14.23 4.45 13.73
C ALA A 102 -15.00 5.60 14.43
N PRO A 103 -14.40 6.80 14.59
CA PRO A 103 -15.14 7.95 15.09
C PRO A 103 -16.32 8.20 14.15
N GLY A 104 -17.54 8.13 14.69
CA GLY A 104 -18.76 8.37 13.94
C GLY A 104 -18.69 9.74 13.24
N GLY A 105 -18.96 9.73 11.94
CA GLY A 105 -19.14 10.95 11.15
C GLY A 105 -20.39 11.72 11.56
#